data_AF-A0A3D0RPS8-F1
#
_entry.id   AF-A0A3D0RPS8-F1
#
_cell.length_a   1.000
_cell.length_b   1.000
_cell.length_c   1.000
_cell.angle_alpha   90.00
_cell.angle_beta   90.00
_cell.angle_gamma   90.00
#
_symmetry.space_group_name_H-M   'P 1'
#
loop_
_entity.id
_entity.type
_entity.pdbx_description
1 polymer ?
#
loop_
_entity_poly.entity_id
_entity_poly.type
_entity_poly.pdbx_seq_one_letter_code
_entity_poly.pdbx_strand_id
1 'polypeptide(L)'
;FLATLAPFLWKHIEEQSIRRIVERSFSDFFERNVMQYNYQKNKVNFVGSIAWYFSGVLRKVAEEKKIKIGKIEQSPMEGLIKFYS
;
A
#
# COMPACT_ATOMS: atom_id res chain seq x y z
N PHE A 1 -18.02 1.34 -4.43
CA PHE A 1 -17.93 -0.05 -4.89
C PHE A 1 -16.64 -0.73 -4.38
N LEU A 2 -15.43 -0.34 -4.82
CA LEU A 2 -14.17 -0.87 -4.26
C LEU A 2 -13.91 -0.47 -2.79
N ALA A 3 -14.22 0.77 -2.41
CA ALA A 3 -14.10 1.23 -1.03
C ALA A 3 -15.02 0.47 -0.05
N THR A 4 -16.14 -0.06 -0.54
CA THR A 4 -17.10 -0.83 0.25
C THR A 4 -16.66 -2.29 0.46
N LEU A 5 -15.82 -2.81 -0.45
CA LEU A 5 -15.25 -4.16 -0.37
C LEU A 5 -14.02 -4.20 0.54
N ALA A 6 -13.28 -3.10 0.66
CA ALA A 6 -12.08 -3.03 1.48
C ALA A 6 -12.29 -3.41 2.96
N PRO A 7 -13.36 -2.98 3.66
CA PRO A 7 -13.67 -3.46 5.01
C PRO A 7 -13.89 -4.97 5.10
N PHE A 8 -14.52 -5.57 4.08
CA PHE A 8 -14.70 -7.03 4.02
C PHE A 8 -13.35 -7.74 3.86
N LEU A 9 -12.52 -7.29 2.92
CA LEU A 9 -11.17 -7.84 2.71
C LEU A 9 -10.31 -7.72 3.96
N TRP A 10 -10.41 -6.59 4.67
CA TRP A 10 -9.68 -6.36 5.91
C TRP A 10 -10.12 -7.33 7.01
N LYS A 11 -11.43 -7.50 7.21
CA LYS A 11 -12.00 -8.39 8.23
C LYS A 11 -11.60 -9.86 8.02
N HIS A 12 -11.37 -10.26 6.77
CA HIS A 12 -11.08 -11.65 6.39
C HIS A 12 -9.64 -11.84 5.90
N ILE A 13 -8.72 -10.92 6.19
CA ILE A 13 -7.36 -10.94 5.64
C ILE A 13 -6.52 -12.15 6.08
N GLU A 14 -6.88 -12.79 7.20
CA GLU A 14 -6.23 -14.01 7.68
C GLU A 14 -6.59 -15.26 6.85
N GLU A 15 -7.68 -15.21 6.10
CA GLU A 15 -8.03 -16.27 5.17
C GLU A 15 -7.08 -16.22 3.96
N GLN A 16 -6.42 -17.34 3.67
CA GLN A 16 -5.33 -17.36 2.71
C GLN A 16 -5.76 -16.95 1.30
N SER A 17 -6.99 -17.26 0.87
CA SER A 17 -7.47 -16.87 -0.45
C SER A 17 -7.65 -15.36 -0.56
N ILE A 18 -8.23 -14.71 0.46
CA ILE A 18 -8.34 -13.24 0.55
C ILE A 18 -6.95 -12.60 0.58
N ARG A 19 -6.04 -13.13 1.40
CA ARG A 19 -4.66 -12.63 1.46
C ARG A 19 -3.98 -12.67 0.10
N ARG A 20 -4.11 -13.78 -0.63
CA ARG A 20 -3.56 -13.93 -1.99
C ARG A 20 -4.14 -12.91 -2.98
N ILE A 21 -5.43 -12.59 -2.87
CA ILE A 21 -6.07 -11.57 -3.72
C ILE A 21 -5.45 -10.19 -3.46
N VAL A 22 -5.28 -9.82 -2.19
CA VAL A 22 -4.69 -8.52 -1.82
C VAL A 22 -3.21 -8.44 -2.20
N GLU A 23 -2.43 -9.51 -1.93
CA GLU A 23 -1.01 -9.60 -2.33
C GLU A 23 -0.85 -9.45 -3.84
N ARG A 24 -1.65 -10.17 -4.63
CA ARG A 24 -1.63 -10.06 -6.10
C ARG A 24 -2.00 -8.67 -6.58
N SER A 25 -3.00 -8.05 -5.97
CA SER A 25 -3.43 -6.69 -6.33
C SER A 25 -2.32 -5.67 -6.10
N PHE A 26 -1.58 -5.76 -4.99
CA PHE A 26 -0.41 -4.91 -4.77
C PHE A 26 0.74 -5.25 -5.71
N SER A 27 0.95 -6.53 -6.03
CA SER A 27 1.98 -6.94 -6.99
C SER A 27 1.72 -6.31 -8.36
N ASP A 28 0.48 -6.43 -8.86
CA ASP A 28 0.04 -5.80 -10.10
C ASP A 28 0.19 -4.28 -10.05
N PHE A 29 -0.18 -3.64 -8.92
CA PHE A 29 0.00 -2.20 -8.74
C PHE A 29 1.46 -1.79 -8.90
N PHE A 30 2.38 -2.48 -8.21
CA PHE A 30 3.81 -2.16 -8.28
C PHE A 30 4.38 -2.33 -9.69
N GLU A 31 4.10 -3.46 -10.34
CA GLU A 31 4.62 -3.76 -11.68
C GLU A 31 4.13 -2.76 -12.73
N ARG A 32 2.83 -2.45 -12.69
CA ARG A 32 2.18 -1.61 -13.71
C ARG A 32 2.38 -0.12 -13.47
N ASN A 33 2.50 0.32 -12.22
CA ASN A 33 2.48 1.75 -11.89
C ASN A 33 3.79 2.26 -11.29
N VAL A 34 4.51 1.46 -10.49
CA VAL A 34 5.68 1.95 -9.74
C VAL A 34 6.98 1.60 -10.43
N MET A 35 7.11 0.36 -10.93
CA MET A 35 8.35 -0.15 -11.52
C MET A 35 8.71 0.51 -12.85
N GLN A 36 7.77 1.26 -13.46
CA GLN A 36 8.01 2.05 -14.66
C GLN A 36 8.85 3.32 -14.40
N TYR A 37 9.07 3.69 -13.14
CA TYR A 37 9.88 4.82 -12.72
C TYR A 37 11.23 4.36 -12.15
N ASN A 38 12.11 5.31 -11.82
CA ASN A 38 13.39 5.04 -11.15
C ASN A 38 13.20 4.71 -9.65
N TYR A 39 12.43 3.66 -9.36
CA TYR A 39 12.01 3.26 -8.02
C TYR A 39 13.16 2.68 -7.18
N GLN A 40 14.24 2.23 -7.81
CA GLN A 40 15.40 1.67 -7.09
C GLN A 40 16.23 2.76 -6.39
N LYS A 41 16.23 3.98 -6.93
CA LYS A 41 16.94 5.14 -6.37
C LYS A 41 16.07 6.01 -5.48
N ASN A 42 14.76 5.78 -5.43
CA ASN A 42 13.79 6.60 -4.71
C ASN A 42 12.99 5.79 -3.69
N LYS A 43 12.47 6.48 -2.67
CA LYS A 43 11.49 5.88 -1.76
C LYS A 43 10.09 6.09 -2.31
N VAL A 44 9.25 5.07 -2.21
CA VAL A 44 7.83 5.14 -2.59
C VAL A 44 7.02 5.38 -1.33
N ASN A 45 6.34 6.53 -1.28
CA ASN A 45 5.43 6.88 -0.19
C ASN A 45 3.99 6.58 -0.61
N PHE A 46 3.17 6.20 0.36
CA PHE A 46 1.75 5.91 0.14
C PHE A 46 0.88 6.78 1.04
N VAL A 47 -0.27 7.19 0.52
CA VAL A 47 -1.28 7.90 1.28
C VAL A 47 -2.65 7.27 1.03
N GLY A 48 -3.48 7.21 2.07
CA GLY A 48 -4.86 6.74 2.00
C GLY A 48 -5.13 5.52 2.88
N SER A 49 -6.41 5.34 3.21
CA SER A 49 -6.89 4.30 4.13
C SER A 49 -6.49 2.89 3.70
N ILE A 50 -6.53 2.56 2.40
CA ILE A 50 -6.15 1.23 1.90
C ILE A 50 -4.68 0.93 2.17
N ALA A 51 -3.78 1.85 1.85
CA ALA A 51 -2.36 1.66 2.08
C ALA A 51 -2.05 1.56 3.59
N TRP A 52 -2.79 2.30 4.41
CA TRP A 52 -2.66 2.28 5.87
C TRP A 52 -3.10 0.94 6.48
N TYR A 53 -4.35 0.53 6.24
CA TYR A 53 -4.90 -0.70 6.81
C TYR A 53 -4.13 -1.93 6.31
N PHE A 54 -3.88 -2.04 5.00
CA PHE A 54 -3.17 -3.18 4.43
C PHE A 54 -1.64 -3.01 4.40
N SER A 55 -1.08 -2.14 5.24
CA SER A 55 0.35 -1.77 5.23
C SER A 55 1.28 -2.98 5.40
N GLY A 56 0.90 -3.98 6.21
CA GLY A 56 1.68 -5.21 6.37
C GLY A 56 1.84 -5.99 5.06
N VAL A 57 0.72 -6.20 4.35
CA VAL A 57 0.71 -6.88 3.05
C VAL A 57 1.44 -6.05 1.98
N LEU A 58 1.20 -4.74 1.97
CA LEU A 58 1.84 -3.80 1.06
C LEU A 58 3.38 -3.84 1.21
N ARG A 59 3.89 -3.81 2.45
CA ARG A 59 5.34 -3.86 2.72
C ARG A 59 5.95 -5.20 2.30
N LYS A 60 5.28 -6.32 2.59
CA LYS A 60 5.72 -7.65 2.17
C LYS A 60 5.93 -7.72 0.65
N VAL A 61 4.92 -7.33 -0.12
CA VAL A 61 5.00 -7.39 -1.59
C VAL A 61 6.03 -6.39 -2.14
N ALA A 62 6.18 -5.23 -1.50
CA ALA A 62 7.21 -4.27 -1.87
C ALA A 62 8.63 -4.82 -1.66
N GLU A 63 8.86 -5.52 -0.54
CA GLU A 63 10.14 -6.15 -0.23
C GLU A 63 10.51 -7.23 -1.25
N GLU A 64 9.56 -8.10 -1.61
CA GLU A 64 9.73 -9.11 -2.67
C GLU A 64 10.14 -8.49 -4.02
N LYS A 65 9.68 -7.27 -4.30
CA LYS A 65 10.02 -6.51 -5.52
C LYS A 65 11.19 -5.54 -5.36
N LYS A 66 11.87 -5.55 -4.21
CA LYS A 66 13.00 -4.65 -3.88
C LYS A 66 12.63 -3.17 -3.96
N ILE A 67 11.38 -2.83 -3.63
CA ILE A 67 10.86 -1.46 -3.58
C ILE A 67 11.07 -0.89 -2.17
N LYS A 68 11.75 0.25 -2.08
CA LYS A 68 11.98 0.92 -0.80
C LYS A 68 10.74 1.75 -0.42
N ILE A 69 9.92 1.22 0.49
CA ILE A 69 8.78 1.98 1.03
C ILE A 69 9.27 3.04 2.02
N GLY A 70 8.78 4.26 1.86
CA GLY A 70 8.97 5.36 2.81
C GLY A 70 7.79 5.48 3.78
N LYS A 71 7.13 6.64 3.78
CA LYS A 71 5.97 6.92 4.62
C LYS A 71 4.72 6.23 4.06
N ILE A 72 3.88 5.76 4.97
CA ILE A 72 2.51 5.36 4.68
C ILE A 72 1.64 6.20 5.62
N GLU A 73 0.76 7.04 5.10
CA GLU A 73 -0.08 7.96 5.90
C GLU A 73 -1.56 7.72 5.59
N GLN A 74 -2.43 7.73 6.60
CA GLN A 74 -3.86 7.44 6.41
C GLN A 74 -4.60 8.56 5.67
N SER A 75 -4.24 9.81 5.97
CA SER A 75 -4.81 11.02 5.38
C SER A 75 -3.71 12.02 5.07
N PRO A 76 -3.77 12.74 3.93
CA PRO A 76 -2.79 13.78 3.60
C PRO A 76 -2.76 14.94 4.63
N MET A 77 -3.87 15.17 5.34
CA MET A 77 -4.02 16.30 6.27
C MET A 77 -3.08 16.22 7.48
N GLU A 78 -2.80 15.03 8.01
CA GLU A 78 -1.87 14.91 9.15
C GLU A 78 -0.44 15.33 8.79
N GLY A 79 -0.01 15.05 7.56
CA GLY A 79 1.30 15.44 7.05
C GLY A 79 1.41 16.97 6.83
N LEU A 80 0.32 17.60 6.39
CA LEU A 80 0.23 19.05 6.20
C LEU A 80 0.28 19.81 7.53
N ILE A 81 -0.42 19.35 8.57
CA ILE A 81 -0.41 20.00 9.90
C ILE A 81 1.01 20.02 10.48
N LYS A 82 1.77 18.92 10.35
CA LYS A 82 3.17 18.86 10.81
C LYS A 82 4.16 19.69 10.00
N PHE A 83 3.83 20.06 8.76
CA PHE A 83 4.72 20.86 7.90
C PHE A 83 4.57 22.37 8.17
N TYR A 84 3.44 22.80 8.71
CA TYR A 84 3.15 24.20 9.06
C TYR A 84 3.15 24.48 10.58
N SER A 85 3.64 23.54 11.40
CA SER A 85 3.84 23.73 12.85
C SER A 85 5.30 24.02 13.18
#